data_AF-X1BWF2-F1
#
_entry.id   AF-X1BWF2-F1
#
_cell.length_a   1.000
_cell.length_b   1.000
_cell.length_c   1.000
_cell.angle_alpha   90.00
_cell.angle_beta   90.00
_cell.angle_gamma   90.00
#
_symmetry.space_group_name_H-M   'P 1'
#
loop_
_entity.id
_entity.type
_entity.pdbx_description
1 polymer ?
#
loop_
_entity_poly.entity_id
_entity_poly.type
_entity_poly.pdbx_seq_one_letter_code
_entity_poly.pdbx_strand_id
1 'polypeptide(L)'
;MLEGYNGEGSGTAIIALISLFICSIIWDSAEGMLFTIISLAVLIPFYLYNKFPARIFPGDVGTLSIGAMFAGIALFGSLEAAVFCALLIHIFNSFYVLYSVKGFFESSEILDNKSDIILLENDIIKASDLKSAALTLPRLILAKGPLRDQIGKDIIV
;
A
#
# COMPACT_ATOMS: atom_id res chain seq x y z
N MET A 1 4.16 2.89 -5.81
CA MET A 1 3.28 3.80 -5.05
C MET A 1 2.69 2.98 -3.94
N LEU A 2 3.12 3.22 -2.70
CA LEU A 2 2.67 2.46 -1.54
C LEU A 2 1.40 3.04 -0.93
N GLU A 3 1.02 4.26 -1.27
CA GLU A 3 -0.13 4.91 -0.67
C GLU A 3 -0.90 5.73 -1.70
N GLY A 4 -2.22 5.55 -1.71
CA GLY A 4 -3.17 6.42 -2.42
C GLY A 4 -4.44 6.74 -1.62
N TYR A 5 -4.66 6.04 -0.49
CA TYR A 5 -5.89 6.10 0.30
C TYR A 5 -5.59 6.01 1.80
N ASN A 6 -6.51 6.51 2.63
CA ASN A 6 -6.35 6.58 4.08
C ASN A 6 -6.08 5.19 4.69
N GLY A 7 -4.87 4.99 5.23
CA GLY A 7 -4.49 3.74 5.88
C GLY A 7 -4.17 2.59 4.93
N GLU A 8 -4.16 2.81 3.61
CA GLU A 8 -3.89 1.74 2.64
C GLU A 8 -2.43 1.27 2.76
N GLY A 9 -1.47 2.17 2.57
CA GLY A 9 -0.05 1.80 2.58
C GLY A 9 0.46 1.27 3.92
N SER A 10 0.07 1.90 5.03
CA SER A 10 0.47 1.42 6.35
C SER A 10 -0.28 0.13 6.76
N GLY A 11 -1.53 -0.04 6.35
CA GLY A 11 -2.33 -1.24 6.60
C GLY A 11 -1.79 -2.46 5.85
N THR A 12 -1.54 -2.34 4.54
CA THR A 12 -0.96 -3.43 3.75
C THR A 12 0.47 -3.76 4.21
N ALA A 13 1.25 -2.75 4.61
CA ALA A 13 2.58 -2.96 5.17
C ALA A 13 2.53 -3.77 6.48
N ILE A 14 1.57 -3.50 7.37
CA ILE A 14 1.37 -4.30 8.59
C ILE A 14 1.03 -5.75 8.25
N ILE A 15 0.13 -5.99 7.29
CA ILE A 15 -0.24 -7.35 6.85
C ILE A 15 0.99 -8.09 6.31
N ALA A 16 1.78 -7.44 5.46
CA ALA A 16 3.03 -7.98 4.93
C ALA A 16 4.03 -8.28 6.07
N LEU A 17 4.19 -7.39 7.04
CA LEU A 17 5.09 -7.58 8.18
C LEU A 17 4.67 -8.73 9.10
N ILE A 18 3.38 -8.90 9.37
CA ILE A 18 2.87 -10.06 10.14
C ILE A 18 3.19 -11.36 9.40
N SER A 19 2.97 -11.37 8.08
CA SER A 19 3.31 -12.54 7.25
C SER A 19 4.82 -12.84 7.29
N LEU A 20 5.66 -11.80 7.19
CA LEU A 20 7.11 -11.94 7.27
C LEU A 20 7.61 -12.34 8.66
N PHE A 21 6.93 -11.92 9.73
CA PHE A 21 7.22 -12.38 11.07
C PHE A 21 6.93 -13.88 11.22
N ILE A 22 5.84 -14.37 10.63
CA ILE A 22 5.56 -15.81 10.60
C ILE A 22 6.62 -16.54 9.75
N CYS A 23 6.98 -15.99 8.58
CA CYS A 23 8.04 -16.57 7.74
C CYS A 23 9.38 -16.61 8.46
N SER A 24 9.76 -15.59 9.22
CA SER A 24 11.04 -15.54 9.94
C SER A 24 11.11 -16.59 11.06
N ILE A 25 10.00 -16.89 11.72
CA ILE A 25 9.91 -18.01 12.68
C ILE A 25 10.09 -19.36 11.95
N ILE A 26 9.42 -19.55 10.81
CA ILE A 26 9.51 -20.79 10.03
C ILE A 26 10.93 -21.00 9.49
N TRP A 27 11.63 -19.91 9.13
CA TRP A 27 12.97 -19.92 8.57
C TRP A 27 14.09 -19.87 9.63
N ASP A 28 13.73 -19.86 10.92
CA ASP A 28 14.65 -19.71 12.05
C ASP A 28 15.58 -18.48 11.93
N SER A 29 15.05 -17.38 11.39
CA SER A 29 15.77 -16.13 11.16
C SER A 29 15.56 -15.16 12.32
N ALA A 30 16.53 -15.11 13.24
CA ALA A 30 16.50 -14.23 14.41
C ALA A 30 16.47 -12.75 14.01
N GLU A 31 17.27 -12.36 13.01
CA GLU A 31 17.32 -11.03 12.44
C GLU A 31 15.98 -10.67 11.79
N GLY A 32 15.40 -11.58 11.02
CA GLY A 32 14.08 -11.40 10.41
C GLY A 32 12.99 -11.18 11.45
N MET A 33 12.98 -11.96 12.53
CA MET A 33 12.04 -11.79 13.65
C MET A 33 12.24 -10.43 14.33
N LEU A 34 13.48 -10.06 14.64
CA LEU A 34 13.79 -8.81 15.32
C LEU A 34 13.35 -7.59 14.51
N PHE A 35 13.72 -7.55 13.22
CA PHE A 35 13.36 -6.42 12.36
C PHE A 35 11.85 -6.33 12.14
N THR A 36 11.17 -7.45 11.88
CA THR A 36 9.72 -7.44 11.68
C THR A 36 8.96 -6.99 12.93
N ILE A 37 9.36 -7.41 14.14
CA ILE A 37 8.75 -6.94 15.40
C ILE A 37 8.95 -5.43 15.59
N ILE A 38 10.17 -4.93 15.41
CA ILE A 38 10.46 -3.49 15.56
C ILE A 38 9.64 -2.68 14.55
N SER A 39 9.60 -3.13 13.30
CA SER A 39 8.79 -2.52 12.24
C SER A 39 7.31 -2.47 12.59
N LEU A 40 6.74 -3.56 13.10
CA LEU A 40 5.35 -3.61 13.56
C LEU A 40 5.10 -2.64 14.72
N ALA A 41 6.02 -2.56 15.69
CA ALA A 41 5.90 -1.66 16.83
C ALA A 41 5.86 -0.17 16.42
N VAL A 42 6.47 0.19 15.29
CA VAL A 42 6.43 1.55 14.73
C VAL A 42 5.19 1.76 13.85
N LEU A 43 4.89 0.80 12.97
CA LEU A 43 3.81 0.93 11.99
C LEU A 43 2.41 0.83 12.60
N ILE A 44 2.21 0.02 13.65
CA ILE A 44 0.89 -0.11 14.28
C ILE A 44 0.42 1.24 14.87
N PRO A 45 1.19 1.94 15.73
CA PRO A 45 0.81 3.27 16.18
C PRO A 45 0.62 4.26 15.04
N PHE A 46 1.49 4.24 14.03
CA PHE A 46 1.36 5.09 12.85
C PHE A 46 0.02 4.86 12.11
N TYR A 47 -0.33 3.60 11.87
CA TYR A 47 -1.59 3.20 11.23
C TYR A 47 -2.81 3.71 12.00
N LEU A 48 -2.78 3.75 13.35
CA LEU A 48 -3.91 4.27 14.12
C LEU A 48 -4.22 5.74 13.83
N TYR A 49 -3.21 6.54 13.46
CA TYR A 49 -3.39 7.95 13.06
C TYR A 49 -3.55 8.13 11.55
N ASN A 50 -3.07 7.18 10.74
CA ASN A 50 -3.17 7.19 9.27
C ASN A 50 -4.46 6.52 8.76
N LYS A 51 -5.12 5.67 9.55
CA LYS A 51 -6.40 5.05 9.23
C LYS A 51 -7.51 6.11 9.09
N PHE A 52 -8.48 5.84 8.22
CA PHE A 52 -9.65 6.69 8.02
C PHE A 52 -10.41 7.01 9.33
N PRO A 53 -10.76 8.29 9.60
CA PRO A 53 -10.34 9.49 8.87
C PRO A 53 -8.88 9.86 9.22
N ALA A 54 -8.01 9.89 8.20
CA ALA A 54 -6.57 10.06 8.40
C ALA A 54 -6.23 11.44 9.00
N ARG A 55 -5.38 11.44 10.03
CA ARG A 55 -4.86 12.66 10.67
C ARG A 55 -3.43 12.97 10.26
N ILE A 56 -2.70 11.93 9.85
CA ILE A 56 -1.32 12.03 9.38
C ILE A 56 -1.16 11.23 8.09
N PHE A 57 -0.29 11.71 7.21
CA PHE A 57 0.14 11.01 6.01
C PHE A 57 1.65 10.76 6.09
N PRO A 58 2.15 9.60 5.63
CA PRO A 58 3.57 9.28 5.61
C PRO A 58 4.34 10.12 4.59
N GLY A 59 3.70 10.47 3.47
CA GLY A 59 4.33 11.17 2.34
C GLY A 59 5.50 10.37 1.75
N ASP A 60 6.37 11.03 1.01
CA ASP A 60 7.53 10.38 0.38
C ASP A 60 8.51 9.84 1.42
N VAL A 61 8.73 10.58 2.51
CA VAL A 61 9.65 10.17 3.58
C VAL A 61 9.19 8.85 4.21
N GLY A 62 7.91 8.73 4.58
CA GLY A 62 7.39 7.52 5.19
C GLY A 62 7.31 6.36 4.20
N THR A 63 6.84 6.58 2.98
CA THR A 63 6.72 5.51 1.98
C THR A 63 8.07 4.95 1.54
N LEU A 64 9.09 5.80 1.33
CA LEU A 64 10.45 5.36 1.02
C LEU A 64 11.10 4.66 2.23
N SER A 65 10.86 5.15 3.45
CA SER A 65 11.35 4.51 4.68
C SER A 65 10.77 3.10 4.86
N ILE A 66 9.47 2.92 4.59
CA ILE A 66 8.81 1.60 4.62
C ILE A 66 9.43 0.68 3.55
N GLY A 67 9.71 1.18 2.35
CA GLY A 67 10.40 0.41 1.31
C GLY A 67 11.81 -0.02 1.73
N ALA A 68 12.60 0.89 2.29
CA ALA A 68 13.94 0.60 2.80
C ALA A 68 13.91 -0.40 3.97
N MET A 69 12.90 -0.31 4.84
CA MET A 69 12.66 -1.26 5.93
C MET A 69 12.40 -2.67 5.39
N PHE A 70 11.54 -2.84 4.38
CA PHE A 70 11.33 -4.16 3.75
C PHE A 70 12.61 -4.68 3.07
N ALA A 71 13.39 -3.82 2.42
CA ALA A 71 14.67 -4.20 1.84
C ALA A 71 15.67 -4.65 2.93
N GLY A 72 15.70 -3.97 4.08
CA GLY A 72 16.50 -4.37 5.24
C GLY A 72 16.09 -5.74 5.79
N ILE A 73 14.78 -5.98 5.95
CA ILE A 73 14.26 -7.29 6.37
C ILE A 73 14.65 -8.39 5.38
N ALA A 74 14.56 -8.12 4.07
CA ALA A 74 14.93 -9.06 3.03
C ALA A 74 16.42 -9.46 3.14
N LEU A 75 17.31 -8.47 3.19
CA LEU A 75 18.76 -8.69 3.15
C LEU A 75 19.31 -9.26 4.46
N PHE A 76 18.98 -8.64 5.59
CA PHE A 76 19.54 -9.05 6.88
C PHE A 76 18.80 -10.25 7.48
N GLY A 77 17.52 -10.44 7.14
CA GLY A 77 16.76 -11.60 7.57
C GLY A 77 16.91 -12.82 6.66
N SER A 78 17.58 -12.70 5.51
CA SER A 78 17.62 -13.73 4.46
C SER A 78 16.22 -14.20 4.04
N LEU A 79 15.32 -13.23 3.87
CA LEU A 79 13.89 -13.42 3.57
C LEU A 79 13.52 -12.83 2.19
N GLU A 80 14.46 -12.73 1.26
CA GLU A 80 14.30 -12.03 -0.02
C GLU A 80 13.10 -12.54 -0.81
N ALA A 81 12.95 -13.88 -0.91
CA ALA A 81 11.82 -14.49 -1.60
C ALA A 81 10.48 -14.22 -0.88
N ALA A 82 10.47 -14.26 0.46
CA ALA A 82 9.28 -13.99 1.25
C ALA A 82 8.85 -12.52 1.13
N VAL A 83 9.80 -11.58 1.19
CA VAL A 83 9.54 -10.14 1.01
C VAL A 83 9.04 -9.86 -0.40
N PHE A 84 9.67 -10.44 -1.42
CA PHE A 84 9.20 -10.30 -2.80
C PHE A 84 7.74 -10.76 -2.95
N CYS A 85 7.41 -11.94 -2.42
CA CYS A 85 6.05 -12.47 -2.43
C CYS A 85 5.06 -11.57 -1.67
N ALA A 86 5.44 -11.08 -0.49
CA ALA A 86 4.59 -10.20 0.32
C ALA A 86 4.31 -8.85 -0.36
N LEU A 87 5.26 -8.35 -1.17
CA LEU A 87 5.13 -7.08 -1.87
C LEU A 87 4.53 -7.20 -3.28
N LEU A 88 4.16 -8.40 -3.74
CA LEU A 88 3.65 -8.61 -5.11
C LEU A 88 2.46 -7.71 -5.44
N ILE A 89 1.56 -7.49 -4.48
CA ILE A 89 0.38 -6.63 -4.70
C ILE A 89 0.78 -5.18 -5.02
N HIS A 90 1.79 -4.65 -4.33
CA HIS A 90 2.32 -3.31 -4.57
C HIS A 90 3.10 -3.24 -5.88
N ILE A 91 3.87 -4.28 -6.18
CA ILE A 91 4.62 -4.40 -7.44
C ILE A 91 3.65 -4.38 -8.63
N PHE A 92 2.59 -5.20 -8.60
CA PHE A 92 1.59 -5.23 -9.66
C PHE A 92 0.84 -3.90 -9.79
N ASN A 93 0.44 -3.27 -8.67
CA ASN A 93 -0.18 -1.95 -8.72
C ASN A 93 0.71 -0.92 -9.43
N SER A 94 2.00 -0.90 -9.09
CA SER A 94 2.98 -0.03 -9.73
C SER A 94 3.14 -0.33 -11.24
N PHE A 95 3.17 -1.61 -11.64
CA PHE A 95 3.22 -1.98 -13.05
C PHE A 95 1.95 -1.57 -13.81
N TYR A 96 0.76 -1.70 -13.22
CA TYR A 96 -0.49 -1.26 -13.85
C TYR A 96 -0.51 0.24 -14.12
N VAL A 97 -0.05 1.04 -13.15
CA VAL A 97 0.07 2.50 -13.32
C VAL A 97 1.02 2.83 -14.47
N LEU A 98 2.24 2.26 -14.45
CA LEU A 98 3.24 2.50 -15.50
C LEU A 98 2.73 2.10 -16.88
N TYR A 99 2.09 0.93 -16.99
CA TYR A 99 1.52 0.44 -18.23
C TYR A 99 0.41 1.36 -18.76
N SER A 100 -0.46 1.83 -17.88
CA SER A 100 -1.62 2.65 -18.27
C SER A 100 -1.24 4.08 -18.61
N VAL A 101 -0.31 4.67 -17.85
CA VAL A 101 0.05 6.08 -18.00
C VAL A 101 0.98 6.29 -19.21
N LYS A 102 1.74 5.25 -19.63
CA LYS A 102 2.61 5.22 -20.82
C LYS A 102 3.62 6.37 -20.91
N GLY A 103 4.14 6.81 -19.77
CA GLY A 103 5.16 7.86 -19.68
C GLY A 103 5.44 8.25 -18.23
N PHE A 104 6.47 9.06 -18.03
CA PHE A 104 6.77 9.68 -16.74
C PHE A 104 6.09 11.04 -16.70
N PHE A 105 4.97 11.10 -15.98
CA PHE A 105 4.22 12.33 -15.76
C PHE A 105 4.39 12.75 -14.31
N GLU A 106 4.27 14.05 -14.06
CA GLU A 106 4.27 14.56 -12.70
C GLU A 106 2.98 14.11 -11.98
N SER A 107 3.06 13.87 -10.67
CA SER A 107 1.91 13.39 -9.88
C SER A 107 0.71 14.33 -9.97
N SER A 108 0.96 15.64 -10.08
CA SER A 108 -0.04 16.69 -10.34
C SER A 108 -0.76 16.49 -11.68
N GLU A 109 0.01 16.25 -12.75
CA GLU A 109 -0.51 16.06 -14.10
C GLU A 109 -1.36 14.77 -14.24
N ILE A 110 -1.01 13.75 -13.45
CA ILE A 110 -1.79 12.51 -13.33
C ILE A 110 -3.11 12.74 -12.60
N LEU A 111 -3.10 13.50 -11.51
CA LEU A 111 -4.31 13.82 -10.73
C LEU A 111 -5.32 14.63 -11.57
N ASP A 112 -4.83 15.59 -12.37
CA ASP A 112 -5.70 16.47 -13.15
C ASP A 112 -6.30 15.79 -14.38
N ASN A 113 -5.55 14.92 -15.06
CA ASN A 113 -5.94 14.38 -16.37
C ASN A 113 -6.18 12.87 -16.40
N LYS A 114 -5.76 12.15 -15.35
CA LYS A 114 -5.75 10.68 -15.31
C LYS A 114 -6.13 10.12 -13.93
N SER A 115 -6.91 10.85 -13.13
CA SER A 115 -7.41 10.39 -11.82
C SER A 115 -8.10 9.03 -11.94
N ASP A 116 -7.66 8.07 -11.14
CA ASP A 116 -8.15 6.68 -11.17
C ASP A 116 -9.47 6.50 -10.43
N ILE A 117 -9.71 7.30 -9.38
CA ILE A 117 -10.89 7.25 -8.51
C ILE A 117 -11.45 8.66 -8.29
N ILE A 118 -12.77 8.74 -8.11
CA ILE A 118 -13.54 9.97 -7.82
C ILE A 118 -14.14 9.84 -6.41
N LEU A 119 -13.99 10.89 -5.61
CA LEU A 119 -14.67 11.03 -4.32
C LEU A 119 -16.04 11.70 -4.52
N LEU A 120 -17.10 11.00 -4.13
CA LEU A 120 -18.49 11.44 -4.10
C LEU A 120 -18.86 11.93 -2.69
N GLU A 121 -20.06 12.49 -2.54
CA GLU A 121 -20.61 12.89 -1.25
C GLU A 121 -20.71 11.70 -0.26
N ASN A 122 -20.64 11.99 1.04
CA ASN A 122 -20.73 11.01 2.15
C ASN A 122 -19.58 9.98 2.22
N ASP A 123 -18.37 10.38 1.81
CA ASP A 123 -17.17 9.54 1.79
C ASP A 123 -17.37 8.30 0.91
N ILE A 124 -17.89 8.45 -0.30
CA ILE A 124 -18.05 7.32 -1.25
C ILE A 124 -17.02 7.49 -2.35
N ILE A 125 -16.29 6.42 -2.67
CA ILE A 125 -15.34 6.39 -3.78
C ILE A 125 -15.90 5.56 -4.94
N LYS A 126 -15.68 6.04 -6.17
CA LYS A 126 -16.08 5.37 -7.42
C LYS A 126 -14.90 5.34 -8.38
N ALA A 127 -14.78 4.27 -9.18
CA ALA A 127 -13.86 4.25 -10.32
C ALA A 127 -14.11 5.44 -11.26
N SER A 128 -13.03 6.07 -11.72
CA SER A 128 -13.11 7.17 -12.68
C SER A 128 -13.63 6.71 -14.04
N ASP A 129 -14.57 7.48 -14.59
CA ASP A 129 -15.18 7.25 -15.91
C ASP A 129 -14.28 7.75 -17.06
N LEU A 130 -13.15 8.42 -16.76
CA LEU A 130 -12.19 8.89 -17.76
C LEU A 130 -11.53 7.71 -18.49
N LYS A 131 -11.54 7.76 -19.83
CA LYS A 131 -10.83 6.77 -20.66
C LYS A 131 -9.31 6.83 -20.47
N SER A 132 -8.77 8.00 -20.11
CA SER A 132 -7.35 8.26 -19.87
C SER A 132 -6.89 7.92 -18.45
N ALA A 133 -7.82 7.61 -17.54
CA ALA A 133 -7.48 7.40 -16.14
C ALA A 133 -6.51 6.24 -15.95
N ALA A 134 -5.64 6.35 -14.94
CA ALA A 134 -4.67 5.34 -14.64
C ALA A 134 -5.35 4.01 -14.25
N LEU A 135 -4.70 2.90 -14.61
CA LEU A 135 -5.08 1.58 -14.14
C LEU A 135 -4.41 1.35 -12.79
N THR A 136 -5.21 1.29 -11.73
CA THR A 136 -4.77 0.97 -10.37
C THR A 136 -5.58 -0.21 -9.84
N LEU A 137 -5.04 -0.92 -8.86
CA LEU A 137 -5.78 -1.96 -8.16
C LEU A 137 -7.06 -1.42 -7.49
N PRO A 138 -7.02 -0.29 -6.77
CA PRO A 138 -8.22 0.37 -6.25
C PRO A 138 -9.28 0.65 -7.33
N ARG A 139 -8.91 1.15 -8.51
CA ARG A 139 -9.86 1.35 -9.61
C ARG A 139 -10.45 0.03 -10.12
N LEU A 140 -9.64 -1.02 -10.21
CA LEU A 140 -10.11 -2.36 -10.59
C LEU A 140 -11.10 -2.94 -9.56
N ILE A 141 -10.88 -2.70 -8.27
CA ILE A 141 -11.79 -3.10 -7.19
C ILE A 141 -13.13 -2.35 -7.35
N LEU A 142 -13.09 -1.03 -7.58
CA LEU A 142 -14.27 -0.19 -7.78
C LEU A 142 -14.97 -0.38 -9.13
N ALA A 143 -14.41 -1.16 -10.05
CA ALA A 143 -15.08 -1.50 -11.31
C ALA A 143 -16.39 -2.26 -11.08
N LYS A 144 -16.56 -2.89 -9.91
CA LYS A 144 -17.80 -3.57 -9.51
C LYS A 144 -18.89 -2.62 -9.01
N GLY A 145 -18.55 -1.37 -8.68
CA GLY A 145 -19.47 -0.36 -8.16
C GLY A 145 -18.82 0.59 -7.15
N PRO A 146 -19.48 1.71 -6.80
CA PRO A 146 -19.01 2.61 -5.77
C PRO A 146 -18.94 1.90 -4.41
N LEU A 147 -17.88 2.17 -3.65
CA LEU A 147 -17.74 1.73 -2.27
C LEU A 147 -17.65 2.95 -1.38
N ARG A 148 -18.20 2.86 -0.17
CA ARG A 148 -17.91 3.87 0.83
C ARG A 148 -16.42 3.79 1.16
N ASP A 149 -15.74 4.92 1.32
CA ASP A 149 -14.44 5.07 1.98
C ASP A 149 -14.56 4.75 3.49
N GLN A 150 -15.22 3.64 3.76
CA GLN A 150 -15.11 2.79 4.91
C GLN A 150 -14.25 1.55 4.57
N ILE A 151 -13.47 1.55 3.48
CA ILE A 151 -12.66 0.39 3.05
C ILE A 151 -11.62 -0.04 4.12
N GLY A 152 -11.42 0.76 5.18
CA GLY A 152 -10.77 0.33 6.44
C GLY A 152 -11.64 -0.44 7.46
N LYS A 153 -12.88 -0.83 7.14
CA LYS A 153 -13.79 -1.65 7.98
C LYS A 153 -14.06 -3.05 7.43
N ASP A 154 -14.01 -3.26 6.11
CA ASP A 154 -14.49 -4.50 5.48
C ASP A 154 -13.40 -5.36 4.80
N ILE A 155 -12.11 -5.10 5.07
CA ILE A 155 -11.02 -6.01 4.68
C ILE A 155 -10.18 -6.31 5.92
N ILE A 156 -10.75 -7.16 6.79
CA ILE A 156 -9.99 -8.04 7.67
C ILE A 156 -10.52 -9.45 7.40
N VAL A 157 -9.86 -10.13 6.47
CA VAL A 157 -9.55 -11.56 6.58
C VAL A 157 -8.09 -11.71 6.18
#